data_AF-A0A2V7Q1K6-F1
#
_entry.id   AF-A0A2V7Q1K6-F1
#
_cell.length_a   1.000
_cell.length_b   1.000
_cell.length_c   1.000
_cell.angle_alpha   90.00
_cell.angle_beta   90.00
_cell.angle_gamma   90.00
#
_symmetry.space_group_name_H-M   'P 1'
#
loop_
_entity.id
_entity.type
_entity.pdbx_description
1 polymer ?
#
loop_
_entity_poly.entity_id
_entity_poly.type
_entity_poly.pdbx_seq_one_letter_code
_entity_poly.pdbx_strand_id
1 'polypeptide(L)'
;MPAPAALLREARRRAGLSQRQLAHRARTAQSVVARIERGQTSPSWDTLARLLAAAGFAIHTELDPRSSPRSHMLDDVARILALPAERRLDEVRNVNRFVYAARVASAAPLDLERLITTLAQHRMRFVLVGALAARLHGFPRVTTAADITPASDPENLARLAAALRELQARVYTESVPEGLPFDCSAQALARADLWNLVTAAGRLDLAFVPSGTGGYDDLARGAVRFKVYGTDLLAARLEDIIRSKEAAGRPQDRQDVVLMREMLKRRPR
;
A
#
# COMPACT_ATOMS: atom_id res chain seq x y z
N MET A 1 -16.61 9.13 5.95
CA MET A 1 -17.14 8.29 4.86
C MET A 1 -18.11 9.12 4.03
N PRO A 2 -18.13 8.99 2.69
CA PRO A 2 -19.16 9.64 1.89
C PRO A 2 -20.55 9.14 2.34
N ALA A 3 -21.52 10.04 2.39
CA ALA A 3 -22.88 9.68 2.78
C ALA A 3 -23.49 8.69 1.76
N PRO A 4 -24.35 7.74 2.18
CA PRO A 4 -25.03 6.80 1.28
C PRO A 4 -25.70 7.48 0.07
N ALA A 5 -26.26 8.68 0.28
CA ALA A 5 -26.86 9.51 -0.75
C ALA A 5 -25.88 9.90 -1.87
N ALA A 6 -24.64 10.24 -1.51
CA ALA A 6 -23.60 10.62 -2.46
C ALA A 6 -23.08 9.41 -3.23
N LEU A 7 -22.84 8.29 -2.53
CA LEU A 7 -22.42 7.02 -3.14
C LEU A 7 -23.43 6.52 -4.19
N LEU A 8 -24.72 6.50 -3.83
CA LEU A 8 -25.77 6.06 -4.74
C LEU A 8 -25.87 6.95 -5.99
N ARG A 9 -25.82 8.27 -5.78
CA ARG A 9 -25.88 9.26 -6.87
C ARG A 9 -24.71 9.12 -7.83
N GLU A 10 -23.51 8.92 -7.29
CA GLU A 10 -22.28 8.74 -8.07
C GLU A 10 -22.35 7.45 -8.91
N ALA A 11 -22.65 6.31 -8.28
CA ALA A 11 -22.78 5.03 -8.98
C ALA A 11 -23.82 5.09 -10.10
N ARG A 12 -24.99 5.69 -9.82
CA ARG A 12 -26.03 5.87 -10.83
C ARG A 12 -25.55 6.69 -12.04
N ARG A 13 -24.86 7.81 -11.78
CA ARG A 13 -24.32 8.70 -12.82
C ARG A 13 -23.26 8.00 -13.66
N ARG A 14 -22.33 7.27 -13.02
CA ARG A 14 -21.31 6.48 -13.74
C ARG A 14 -21.91 5.39 -14.61
N ALA A 15 -22.99 4.77 -14.16
CA ALA A 15 -23.73 3.78 -14.95
C ALA A 15 -24.59 4.38 -16.07
N GLY A 16 -24.64 5.72 -16.22
CA GLY A 16 -25.49 6.39 -17.20
C GLY A 16 -26.99 6.21 -16.95
N LEU A 17 -27.40 5.92 -15.71
CA LEU A 17 -28.79 5.60 -15.39
C LEU A 17 -29.57 6.83 -14.90
N SER A 18 -30.83 6.94 -15.31
CA SER A 18 -31.82 7.79 -14.62
C SER A 18 -32.24 7.14 -13.29
N GLN A 19 -32.82 7.94 -12.37
CA GLN A 19 -33.35 7.40 -11.11
C GLN A 19 -34.43 6.33 -11.35
N ARG A 20 -35.23 6.49 -12.42
CA ARG A 20 -36.28 5.53 -12.80
C ARG A 20 -35.70 4.22 -13.31
N GLN A 21 -34.66 4.27 -14.14
CA GLN A 21 -33.97 3.07 -14.65
C GLN A 21 -33.27 2.31 -13.53
N LEU A 22 -32.58 3.02 -12.62
CA LEU A 22 -31.98 2.40 -11.45
C LEU A 22 -33.03 1.74 -10.56
N ALA A 23 -34.13 2.43 -10.30
CA ALA A 23 -35.22 1.89 -9.49
C ALA A 23 -35.84 0.63 -10.11
N HIS A 24 -36.04 0.63 -11.43
CA HIS A 24 -36.53 -0.52 -12.18
C HIS A 24 -35.57 -1.72 -12.07
N ARG A 25 -34.27 -1.51 -12.32
CA ARG A 25 -33.24 -2.56 -12.17
C ARG A 25 -33.15 -3.11 -10.76
N ALA A 26 -33.27 -2.25 -9.76
CA ALA A 26 -33.21 -2.62 -8.35
C ALA A 26 -34.53 -3.20 -7.80
N ARG A 27 -35.61 -3.25 -8.60
CA ARG A 27 -36.97 -3.63 -8.14
C ARG A 27 -37.44 -2.80 -6.95
N THR A 28 -37.39 -1.47 -7.09
CA THR A 28 -37.88 -0.52 -6.09
C THR A 28 -38.60 0.65 -6.78
N ALA A 29 -39.26 1.52 -6.00
CA ALA A 29 -39.90 2.71 -6.53
C ALA A 29 -38.88 3.83 -6.81
N GLN A 30 -39.08 4.60 -7.88
CA GLN A 30 -38.22 5.75 -8.20
C GLN A 30 -38.20 6.79 -7.08
N SER A 31 -39.31 6.95 -6.36
CA SER A 31 -39.42 7.83 -5.19
C SER A 31 -38.49 7.43 -4.04
N VAL A 32 -38.19 6.13 -3.88
CA VAL A 32 -37.21 5.63 -2.88
C VAL A 32 -35.80 6.09 -3.26
N VAL A 33 -35.41 5.89 -4.53
CA VAL A 33 -34.10 6.35 -5.04
C VAL A 33 -33.97 7.87 -4.89
N ALA A 34 -35.01 8.62 -5.25
CA ALA A 34 -34.99 10.08 -5.14
C ALA A 34 -34.85 10.57 -3.69
N ARG A 35 -35.57 9.97 -2.73
CA ARG A 35 -35.45 10.31 -1.31
C ARG A 35 -34.06 10.01 -0.77
N ILE A 36 -33.49 8.86 -1.14
CA ILE A 36 -32.12 8.49 -0.74
C ILE A 36 -31.11 9.48 -1.33
N GLU A 37 -31.17 9.76 -2.62
CA GLU A 37 -30.20 10.67 -3.26
C GLU A 37 -30.29 12.09 -2.70
N ARG A 38 -31.46 12.56 -2.27
CA ARG A 38 -31.63 13.86 -1.60
C ARG A 38 -31.26 13.84 -0.11
N GLY A 39 -30.92 12.69 0.46
CA GLY A 39 -30.63 12.54 1.89
C GLY A 39 -31.86 12.59 2.80
N GLN A 40 -33.07 12.51 2.23
CA GLN A 40 -34.33 12.51 3.00
C GLN A 40 -34.60 11.18 3.70
N THR A 41 -33.93 10.10 3.27
CA THR A 41 -34.00 8.78 3.92
C THR A 41 -32.65 8.10 3.77
N SER A 42 -32.10 7.57 4.87
CA SER A 42 -30.92 6.72 4.80
C SER A 42 -31.35 5.29 4.49
N PRO A 43 -30.78 4.62 3.47
CA PRO A 43 -31.10 3.23 3.17
C PRO A 43 -30.52 2.30 4.24
N SER A 44 -31.13 1.13 4.44
CA SER A 44 -30.44 0.01 5.09
C SER A 44 -29.24 -0.42 4.25
N TRP A 45 -28.31 -1.17 4.85
CA TRP A 45 -27.18 -1.73 4.11
C TRP A 45 -27.70 -2.56 2.92
N ASP A 46 -28.55 -3.56 3.14
CA ASP A 46 -29.11 -4.39 2.05
C ASP A 46 -29.74 -3.59 0.91
N THR A 47 -30.42 -2.49 1.24
CA THR A 47 -31.02 -1.59 0.25
C THR A 47 -29.95 -0.87 -0.56
N LEU A 48 -28.92 -0.34 0.09
CA LEU A 48 -27.78 0.31 -0.56
C LEU A 48 -27.00 -0.68 -1.44
N ALA A 49 -26.70 -1.87 -0.92
CA ALA A 49 -26.02 -2.95 -1.64
C ALA A 49 -26.76 -3.31 -2.93
N ARG A 50 -28.07 -3.59 -2.82
CA ARG A 50 -28.92 -3.95 -3.96
C ARG A 50 -29.00 -2.85 -5.02
N LEU A 51 -29.12 -1.60 -4.59
CA LEU A 51 -29.16 -0.46 -5.51
C LEU A 51 -27.83 -0.30 -6.26
N LEU A 52 -26.70 -0.43 -5.56
CA LEU A 52 -25.38 -0.31 -6.19
C LEU A 52 -25.09 -1.49 -7.12
N ALA A 53 -25.47 -2.71 -6.73
CA ALA A 53 -25.38 -3.88 -7.59
C ALA A 53 -26.22 -3.71 -8.87
N ALA A 54 -27.43 -3.16 -8.77
CA ALA A 54 -28.28 -2.83 -9.92
C ALA A 54 -27.69 -1.73 -10.84
N ALA A 55 -26.79 -0.90 -10.31
CA ALA A 55 -25.99 0.05 -11.06
C ALA A 55 -24.68 -0.54 -11.60
N GLY A 56 -24.35 -1.79 -11.29
CA GLY A 56 -23.13 -2.47 -11.73
C GLY A 56 -21.92 -2.28 -10.81
N PHE A 57 -22.13 -1.92 -9.54
CA PHE A 57 -21.06 -1.70 -8.56
C PHE A 57 -21.18 -2.65 -7.37
N ALA A 58 -20.05 -3.13 -6.87
CA ALA A 58 -19.96 -3.82 -5.59
C ALA A 58 -19.47 -2.86 -4.50
N ILE A 59 -19.95 -3.02 -3.26
CA ILE A 59 -19.34 -2.38 -2.08
C ILE A 59 -18.50 -3.42 -1.35
N HIS A 60 -17.26 -3.05 -1.06
CA HIS A 60 -16.41 -3.75 -0.10
C HIS A 60 -16.35 -2.94 1.20
N THR A 61 -16.63 -3.58 2.33
CA THR A 61 -16.47 -2.97 3.66
C THR A 61 -15.31 -3.60 4.39
N GLU A 62 -14.39 -2.75 4.84
CA GLU A 62 -13.29 -3.12 5.72
C GLU A 62 -13.45 -2.37 7.05
N LEU A 63 -13.10 -3.04 8.15
CA LEU A 63 -13.08 -2.45 9.48
C LEU A 63 -11.64 -2.07 9.83
N ASP A 64 -11.35 -0.76 9.83
CA ASP A 64 -10.05 -0.25 10.23
C ASP A 64 -10.02 0.19 11.71
N PRO A 65 -9.08 -0.33 12.53
CA PRO A 65 -8.84 0.20 13.87
C PRO A 65 -8.41 1.67 13.79
N ARG A 66 -9.13 2.56 14.49
CA ARG A 66 -8.75 3.97 14.58
C ARG A 66 -7.45 4.11 15.36
N SER A 67 -6.46 4.77 14.75
CA SER A 67 -5.22 5.11 15.47
C SER A 67 -5.47 6.24 16.46
N SER A 68 -5.18 5.99 17.74
CA SER A 68 -5.23 6.98 18.83
C SER A 68 -3.83 7.13 19.44
N PRO A 69 -3.47 8.29 20.02
CA PRO A 69 -2.26 8.43 20.84
C PRO A 69 -2.19 7.47 22.04
N ARG A 70 -3.32 6.87 22.42
CA ARG A 70 -3.43 5.78 23.42
C ARG A 70 -3.69 4.41 22.76
N SER A 71 -3.23 4.21 21.53
CA SER A 71 -3.39 2.93 20.84
C SER A 71 -2.54 1.86 21.53
N HIS A 72 -3.13 0.70 21.80
CA HIS A 72 -2.41 -0.52 22.19
C HIS A 72 -1.29 -0.87 21.21
N MET A 73 -1.39 -0.42 19.95
CA MET A 73 -0.33 -0.56 18.96
C MET A 73 0.99 0.10 19.38
N LEU A 74 0.98 1.11 20.25
CA LEU A 74 2.22 1.71 20.77
C LEU A 74 2.96 0.79 21.74
N ASP A 75 2.24 -0.11 22.41
CA ASP A 75 2.84 -1.10 23.32
C ASP A 75 3.65 -2.14 22.53
N ASP A 76 3.22 -2.44 21.30
CA ASP A 76 3.95 -3.31 20.38
C ASP A 76 5.29 -2.72 19.92
N VAL A 77 5.45 -1.39 19.90
CA VAL A 77 6.66 -0.75 19.37
C VAL A 77 7.90 -1.21 20.13
N ALA A 78 7.84 -1.24 21.46
CA ALA A 78 8.96 -1.69 22.30
C ALA A 78 9.26 -3.17 22.07
N ARG A 79 8.22 -4.01 21.98
CA ARG A 79 8.35 -5.45 21.67
C ARG A 79 9.03 -5.67 20.31
N ILE A 80 8.63 -4.93 19.27
CA ILE A 80 9.18 -5.04 17.93
C ILE A 80 10.63 -4.57 17.89
N LEU A 81 10.95 -3.46 18.57
CA LEU A 81 12.32 -2.95 18.63
C LEU A 81 13.26 -3.87 19.43
N ALA A 82 12.76 -4.67 20.37
CA ALA A 82 13.55 -5.68 21.06
C ALA A 82 13.98 -6.84 20.12
N LEU A 83 13.29 -7.03 18.98
CA LEU A 83 13.67 -8.03 17.99
C LEU A 83 14.86 -7.57 17.14
N PRO A 84 15.74 -8.48 16.69
CA PRO A 84 16.68 -8.20 15.61
C PRO A 84 15.97 -7.70 14.35
N ALA A 85 16.62 -6.85 13.56
CA ALA A 85 16.03 -6.21 12.38
C ALA A 85 15.41 -7.22 11.40
N GLU A 86 16.10 -8.32 11.13
CA GLU A 86 15.61 -9.41 10.29
C GLU A 86 14.31 -10.02 10.83
N ARG A 87 14.25 -10.29 12.13
CA ARG A 87 13.06 -10.84 12.79
C ARG A 87 11.86 -9.88 12.74
N ARG A 88 12.09 -8.56 12.71
CA ARG A 88 11.01 -7.57 12.51
C ARG A 88 10.35 -7.74 11.15
N LEU A 89 11.13 -8.06 10.11
CA LEU A 89 10.67 -8.31 8.75
C LEU A 89 10.02 -9.71 8.63
N ASP A 90 10.61 -10.73 9.26
CA ASP A 90 10.06 -12.09 9.27
C ASP A 90 8.65 -12.15 9.89
N GLU A 91 8.38 -11.39 10.96
CA GLU A 91 7.03 -11.31 11.50
C GLU A 91 6.01 -10.84 10.45
N VAL A 92 6.38 -9.87 9.60
CA VAL A 92 5.52 -9.41 8.49
C VAL A 92 5.37 -10.50 7.43
N ARG A 93 6.46 -11.20 7.06
CA ARG A 93 6.43 -12.34 6.13
C ARG A 93 5.49 -13.45 6.62
N ASN A 94 5.55 -13.77 7.90
CA ASN A 94 4.73 -14.82 8.51
C ASN A 94 3.24 -14.47 8.49
N VAL A 95 2.88 -13.22 8.83
CA VAL A 95 1.50 -12.74 8.74
C VAL A 95 1.01 -12.77 7.29
N ASN A 96 1.82 -12.31 6.33
CA ASN A 96 1.49 -12.36 4.91
C ASN A 96 1.23 -13.79 4.42
N ARG A 97 2.07 -14.74 4.82
CA ARG A 97 1.90 -16.16 4.48
C ARG A 97 0.59 -16.71 5.03
N PHE A 98 0.24 -16.36 6.26
CA PHE A 98 -1.03 -16.78 6.88
C PHE A 98 -2.24 -16.21 6.13
N VAL A 99 -2.25 -14.90 5.84
CA VAL A 99 -3.34 -14.23 5.10
C VAL A 99 -3.50 -14.82 3.70
N TYR A 100 -2.38 -15.12 3.02
CA TYR A 100 -2.40 -15.80 1.72
C TYR A 100 -2.93 -17.23 1.82
N ALA A 101 -2.46 -18.03 2.79
CA ALA A 101 -2.91 -19.41 2.97
C ALA A 101 -4.41 -19.50 3.31
N ALA A 102 -4.93 -18.50 4.02
CA ALA A 102 -6.36 -18.34 4.30
C ALA A 102 -7.17 -17.88 3.07
N ARG A 103 -6.55 -17.70 1.89
CA ARG A 103 -7.16 -17.20 0.63
C ARG A 103 -7.82 -15.83 0.76
N VAL A 104 -7.33 -15.00 1.68
CA VAL A 104 -7.81 -13.63 1.88
C VAL A 104 -7.11 -12.65 0.94
N ALA A 105 -5.90 -12.98 0.46
CA ALA A 105 -5.13 -12.19 -0.50
C ALA A 105 -5.01 -12.90 -1.86
N SER A 106 -5.03 -12.11 -2.94
CA SER A 106 -4.94 -12.58 -4.32
C SER A 106 -3.50 -12.69 -4.87
N ALA A 107 -2.55 -11.97 -4.29
CA ALA A 107 -1.15 -11.98 -4.72
C ALA A 107 -0.30 -12.94 -3.85
N ALA A 108 0.78 -13.47 -4.44
CA ALA A 108 1.75 -14.31 -3.74
C ALA A 108 2.27 -13.63 -2.46
N PRO A 109 2.54 -14.40 -1.38
CA PRO A 109 2.98 -13.84 -0.12
C PRO A 109 4.34 -13.17 -0.29
N LEU A 110 4.51 -12.04 0.40
CA LEU A 110 5.74 -11.25 0.35
C LEU A 110 6.93 -12.03 0.93
N ASP A 111 7.91 -12.34 0.09
CA ASP A 111 9.15 -13.01 0.45
C ASP A 111 10.31 -11.99 0.46
N LEU A 112 10.50 -11.36 1.62
CA LEU A 112 11.48 -10.29 1.79
C LEU A 112 12.92 -10.76 1.66
N GLU A 113 13.20 -12.00 2.07
CA GLU A 113 14.53 -12.59 1.94
C GLU A 113 14.89 -12.72 0.47
N ARG A 114 14.01 -13.33 -0.34
CA ARG A 114 14.23 -13.45 -1.79
C ARG A 114 14.34 -12.08 -2.46
N LEU A 115 13.43 -11.16 -2.14
CA LEU A 115 13.42 -9.83 -2.73
C LEU A 115 14.73 -9.07 -2.46
N ILE A 116 15.10 -8.95 -1.17
CA ILE A 116 16.26 -8.16 -0.76
C ILE A 116 17.57 -8.80 -1.24
N THR A 117 17.70 -10.13 -1.14
CA THR A 117 18.91 -10.82 -1.60
C THR A 117 19.09 -10.73 -3.11
N THR A 118 18.03 -10.86 -3.92
CA THR A 118 18.12 -10.66 -5.37
C THR A 118 18.50 -9.22 -5.71
N LEU A 119 17.87 -8.20 -5.11
CA LEU A 119 18.25 -6.80 -5.36
C LEU A 119 19.73 -6.52 -4.99
N ALA A 120 20.21 -7.09 -3.87
CA ALA A 120 21.58 -6.97 -3.42
C ALA A 120 22.58 -7.68 -4.36
N GLN A 121 22.25 -8.88 -4.86
CA GLN A 121 23.08 -9.63 -5.82
C GLN A 121 23.30 -8.85 -7.11
N HIS A 122 22.28 -8.13 -7.59
CA HIS A 122 22.37 -7.23 -8.74
C HIS A 122 23.05 -5.88 -8.42
N ARG A 123 23.56 -5.69 -7.20
CA ARG A 123 24.21 -4.45 -6.72
C ARG A 123 23.35 -3.21 -6.96
N MET A 124 22.04 -3.39 -6.79
CA MET A 124 21.07 -2.35 -7.03
C MET A 124 21.05 -1.37 -5.84
N ARG A 125 21.13 -0.08 -6.13
CA ARG A 125 21.10 1.00 -5.14
C ARG A 125 19.66 1.46 -4.94
N PHE A 126 19.14 1.21 -3.74
CA PHE A 126 17.81 1.64 -3.33
C PHE A 126 17.75 1.96 -1.85
N VAL A 127 16.67 2.65 -1.47
CA VAL A 127 16.24 2.81 -0.09
C VAL A 127 14.91 2.10 0.06
N LEU A 128 14.78 1.21 1.04
CA LEU A 128 13.48 0.68 1.47
C LEU A 128 12.67 1.85 2.08
N VAL A 129 11.44 2.02 1.62
CA VAL A 129 10.53 3.07 2.10
C VAL A 129 9.22 2.46 2.62
N GLY A 130 8.22 3.30 2.88
CA GLY A 130 6.89 2.83 3.23
C GLY A 130 6.81 2.09 4.56
N ALA A 131 5.85 1.17 4.65
CA ALA A 131 5.51 0.50 5.90
C ALA A 131 6.58 -0.50 6.37
N LEU A 132 7.31 -1.15 5.46
CA LEU A 132 8.41 -2.04 5.84
C LEU A 132 9.64 -1.29 6.37
N ALA A 133 9.97 -0.14 5.80
CA ALA A 133 11.00 0.72 6.38
C ALA A 133 10.58 1.17 7.79
N ALA A 134 9.32 1.58 7.96
CA ALA A 134 8.79 1.93 9.27
C ALA A 134 8.81 0.73 10.24
N ARG A 135 8.57 -0.49 9.74
CA ARG A 135 8.61 -1.73 10.54
C ARG A 135 10.00 -1.97 11.13
N LEU A 136 11.06 -1.71 10.37
CA LEU A 136 12.43 -1.74 10.89
C LEU A 136 12.64 -0.72 12.02
N HIS A 137 11.86 0.35 12.06
CA HIS A 137 11.85 1.35 13.13
C HIS A 137 10.88 1.04 14.29
N GLY A 138 10.26 -0.15 14.30
CA GLY A 138 9.33 -0.58 15.34
C GLY A 138 7.85 -0.38 15.01
N PHE A 139 7.52 0.05 13.78
CA PHE A 139 6.13 0.32 13.42
C PHE A 139 5.28 -0.97 13.47
N PRO A 140 4.12 -0.96 14.14
CA PRO A 140 3.39 -2.17 14.45
C PRO A 140 2.45 -2.64 13.34
N ARG A 141 2.18 -1.81 12.33
CA ARG A 141 1.31 -2.24 11.22
C ARG A 141 2.05 -3.13 10.25
N VAL A 142 1.32 -4.10 9.73
CA VAL A 142 1.76 -4.99 8.65
C VAL A 142 1.39 -4.40 7.29
N THR A 143 2.13 -4.80 6.26
CA THR A 143 1.88 -4.44 4.87
C THR A 143 2.02 -5.69 4.00
N THR A 144 1.38 -5.68 2.84
CA THR A 144 1.43 -6.76 1.85
C THR A 144 2.37 -6.48 0.69
N ALA A 145 2.88 -5.26 0.59
CA ALA A 145 3.83 -4.83 -0.44
C ALA A 145 5.13 -4.31 0.18
N ALA A 146 6.22 -4.50 -0.55
CA ALA A 146 7.47 -3.79 -0.31
C ALA A 146 7.52 -2.53 -1.18
N ASP A 147 7.90 -1.41 -0.58
CA ASP A 147 8.08 -0.14 -1.30
C ASP A 147 9.57 0.20 -1.34
N ILE A 148 10.11 0.54 -2.52
CA ILE A 148 11.49 1.00 -2.65
C ILE A 148 11.60 2.29 -3.46
N THR A 149 12.59 3.10 -3.11
CA THR A 149 13.06 4.22 -3.92
C THR A 149 14.41 3.87 -4.54
N PRO A 150 14.46 3.54 -5.84
CA PRO A 150 15.68 3.25 -6.58
C PRO A 150 16.46 4.53 -6.91
N ALA A 151 17.79 4.46 -6.99
CA ALA A 151 18.56 5.50 -7.70
C ALA A 151 18.19 5.48 -9.19
N SER A 152 18.03 6.66 -9.80
CA SER A 152 17.51 6.82 -11.16
C SER A 152 18.58 6.99 -12.24
N ASP A 153 19.86 6.84 -11.88
CA ASP A 153 20.95 6.89 -12.86
C ASP A 153 20.87 5.70 -13.83
N PRO A 154 21.34 5.86 -15.09
CA PRO A 154 21.19 4.84 -16.12
C PRO A 154 21.78 3.47 -15.76
N GLU A 155 22.91 3.44 -15.04
CA GLU A 155 23.55 2.19 -14.63
C GLU A 155 22.70 1.46 -13.60
N ASN A 156 22.18 2.17 -12.60
CA ASN A 156 21.31 1.59 -11.60
C ASN A 156 19.96 1.14 -12.17
N LEU A 157 19.40 1.86 -13.15
CA LEU A 157 18.20 1.44 -13.88
C LEU A 157 18.43 0.14 -14.65
N ALA A 158 19.61 -0.07 -15.23
CA ALA A 158 19.95 -1.33 -15.90
C ALA A 158 20.03 -2.50 -14.90
N ARG A 159 20.60 -2.27 -13.70
CA ARG A 159 20.63 -3.25 -12.60
C ARG A 159 19.24 -3.56 -12.08
N LEU A 160 18.39 -2.54 -11.90
CA LEU A 160 16.99 -2.70 -11.52
C LEU A 160 16.23 -3.53 -12.56
N ALA A 161 16.37 -3.23 -13.85
CA ALA A 161 15.74 -4.01 -14.91
C ALA A 161 16.20 -5.47 -14.93
N ALA A 162 17.48 -5.76 -14.64
CA ALA A 162 17.98 -7.13 -14.54
C ALA A 162 17.38 -7.86 -13.33
N ALA A 163 17.38 -7.23 -12.15
CA ALA A 163 16.80 -7.81 -10.94
C ALA A 163 15.29 -8.07 -11.07
N LEU A 164 14.54 -7.13 -11.64
CA LEU A 164 13.10 -7.30 -11.87
C LEU A 164 12.79 -8.44 -12.85
N ARG A 165 13.61 -8.64 -13.88
CA ARG A 165 13.46 -9.78 -14.80
C ARG A 165 13.70 -11.11 -14.09
N GLU A 166 14.72 -11.20 -13.24
CA GLU A 166 14.97 -12.40 -12.42
C GLU A 166 13.81 -12.67 -11.44
N LEU A 167 13.27 -11.60 -10.85
CA LEU A 167 12.08 -11.66 -10.00
C LEU A 167 10.78 -11.86 -10.80
N GLN A 168 10.83 -12.02 -12.12
CA GLN A 168 9.68 -12.23 -12.99
C GLN A 168 8.61 -11.14 -12.83
N ALA A 169 9.04 -9.88 -12.72
CA ALA A 169 8.17 -8.75 -12.45
C ALA A 169 7.12 -8.56 -13.55
N ARG A 170 5.90 -8.23 -13.12
CA ARG A 170 4.75 -7.89 -13.96
C ARG A 170 4.06 -6.66 -13.39
N VAL A 171 3.42 -5.87 -14.24
CA VAL A 171 2.64 -4.70 -13.80
C VAL A 171 1.39 -5.17 -13.07
N TYR A 172 1.27 -4.84 -11.80
CA TYR A 172 0.12 -5.18 -10.99
C TYR A 172 -1.05 -4.24 -11.28
N THR A 173 -2.25 -4.80 -11.38
CA THR A 173 -3.52 -4.07 -11.33
C THR A 173 -4.50 -4.85 -10.46
N GLU A 174 -5.46 -4.17 -9.83
CA GLU A 174 -6.49 -4.85 -9.02
C GLU A 174 -7.30 -5.87 -9.83
N SER A 175 -7.56 -5.56 -11.10
CA SER A 175 -8.30 -6.44 -12.01
C SER A 175 -7.50 -7.66 -12.49
N VAL A 176 -6.17 -7.61 -12.40
CA VAL A 176 -5.27 -8.69 -12.84
C VAL A 176 -4.18 -8.88 -11.78
N PRO A 177 -4.48 -9.57 -10.66
CA PRO A 177 -3.56 -9.74 -9.54
C PRO A 177 -2.26 -10.48 -9.89
N GLU A 178 -2.30 -11.34 -10.92
CA GLU A 178 -1.16 -12.09 -11.45
C GLU A 178 -0.20 -11.19 -12.27
N GLY A 179 -0.67 -10.00 -12.65
CA GLY A 179 0.08 -8.96 -13.32
C GLY A 179 0.18 -9.11 -14.84
N LEU A 180 0.32 -7.96 -15.51
CA LEU A 180 0.46 -7.84 -16.95
C LEU A 180 1.94 -7.82 -17.35
N PRO A 181 2.33 -8.49 -18.45
CA PRO A 181 3.68 -8.36 -18.98
C PRO A 181 3.94 -6.91 -19.43
N PHE A 182 5.19 -6.48 -19.31
CA PHE A 182 5.64 -5.18 -19.78
C PHE A 182 7.07 -5.28 -20.29
N ASP A 183 7.52 -4.27 -21.06
CA ASP A 183 8.93 -4.13 -21.39
C ASP A 183 9.72 -3.75 -20.14
N CYS A 184 10.35 -4.71 -19.50
CA CYS A 184 11.17 -4.51 -18.30
C CYS A 184 12.59 -4.06 -18.67
N SER A 185 12.69 -2.92 -19.36
CA SER A 185 13.92 -2.26 -19.77
C SER A 185 14.21 -1.02 -18.92
N ALA A 186 15.48 -0.60 -18.85
CA ALA A 186 15.86 0.63 -18.16
C ALA A 186 15.13 1.86 -18.75
N GLN A 187 14.96 1.88 -20.07
CA GLN A 187 14.26 2.93 -20.81
C GLN A 187 12.78 2.97 -20.47
N ALA A 188 12.13 1.81 -20.32
CA ALA A 188 10.74 1.74 -19.90
C ALA A 188 10.58 2.22 -18.46
N LEU A 189 11.40 1.72 -17.53
CA LEU A 189 11.36 2.08 -16.11
C LEU A 189 11.54 3.60 -15.89
N ALA A 190 12.38 4.25 -16.69
CA ALA A 190 12.62 5.69 -16.62
C ALA A 190 11.41 6.57 -17.05
N ARG A 191 10.38 5.99 -17.67
CA ARG A 191 9.23 6.75 -18.20
C ARG A 191 8.14 7.05 -17.16
N ALA A 192 8.21 6.45 -15.98
CA ALA A 192 7.22 6.65 -14.94
C ALA A 192 7.89 6.74 -13.56
N ASP A 193 7.39 7.67 -12.74
CA ASP A 193 7.87 7.88 -11.38
C ASP A 193 7.39 6.81 -10.40
N LEU A 194 6.35 6.05 -10.79
CA LEU A 194 5.70 5.03 -9.97
C LEU A 194 5.43 3.76 -10.78
N TRP A 195 5.77 2.61 -10.20
CA TRP A 195 5.47 1.29 -10.75
C TRP A 195 4.89 0.40 -9.66
N ASN A 196 3.66 -0.09 -9.85
CA ASN A 196 3.10 -1.12 -8.98
C ASN A 196 3.35 -2.48 -9.62
N LEU A 197 4.11 -3.34 -8.97
CA LEU A 197 4.55 -4.61 -9.53
C LEU A 197 4.11 -5.79 -8.67
N VAL A 198 3.94 -6.92 -9.32
CA VAL A 198 3.92 -8.24 -8.69
C VAL A 198 5.11 -9.02 -9.21
N THR A 199 5.76 -9.75 -8.31
CA THR A 199 6.97 -10.53 -8.59
C THR A 199 6.87 -11.93 -8.01
N ALA A 200 7.82 -12.79 -8.33
CA ALA A 200 7.99 -14.09 -7.69
C ALA A 200 8.31 -14.01 -6.18
N ALA A 201 8.56 -12.81 -5.65
CA ALA A 201 8.75 -12.52 -4.23
C ALA A 201 7.59 -11.71 -3.62
N GLY A 202 6.44 -11.60 -4.31
CA GLY A 202 5.27 -10.85 -3.86
C GLY A 202 5.19 -9.44 -4.46
N ARG A 203 4.37 -8.58 -3.85
CA ARG A 203 4.14 -7.20 -4.31
C ARG A 203 5.34 -6.29 -4.04
N LEU A 204 5.74 -5.55 -5.07
CA LEU A 204 6.83 -4.58 -5.04
C LEU A 204 6.35 -3.30 -5.71
N ASP A 205 6.38 -2.19 -4.99
CA ASP A 205 6.04 -0.88 -5.53
C ASP A 205 7.33 -0.04 -5.61
N LEU A 206 7.58 0.56 -6.77
CA LEU A 206 8.70 1.46 -7.02
C LEU A 206 8.19 2.89 -6.99
N ALA A 207 8.84 3.75 -6.20
CA ALA A 207 8.60 5.19 -6.21
C ALA A 207 9.94 5.92 -6.36
N PHE A 208 10.20 6.44 -7.56
CA PHE A 208 11.42 7.19 -7.86
C PHE A 208 11.49 8.50 -7.07
N VAL A 209 10.35 9.19 -6.96
CA VAL A 209 10.20 10.41 -6.16
C VAL A 209 8.96 10.29 -5.28
N PRO A 210 9.07 9.65 -4.10
CA PRO A 210 7.98 9.65 -3.13
C PRO A 210 7.56 11.10 -2.80
N SER A 211 6.26 11.33 -2.63
CA SER A 211 5.72 12.65 -2.31
C SER A 211 6.49 13.31 -1.16
N GLY A 212 6.81 14.60 -1.27
CA GLY A 212 7.53 15.34 -0.22
C GLY A 212 9.04 15.04 -0.10
N THR A 213 9.62 14.27 -1.02
CA THR A 213 11.05 13.91 -1.03
C THR A 213 11.74 14.35 -2.32
N GLY A 214 13.07 14.35 -2.33
CA GLY A 214 13.88 14.50 -3.54
C GLY A 214 14.29 13.18 -4.22
N GLY A 215 13.60 12.08 -3.93
CA GLY A 215 13.97 10.75 -4.44
C GLY A 215 15.16 10.12 -3.72
N TYR A 216 15.88 9.23 -4.40
CA TYR A 216 16.93 8.40 -3.79
C TYR A 216 18.02 9.21 -3.08
N ASP A 217 18.61 10.21 -3.74
CA ASP A 217 19.74 10.97 -3.16
C ASP A 217 19.31 11.78 -1.93
N ASP A 218 18.03 12.15 -1.83
CA ASP A 218 17.48 12.80 -0.64
C ASP A 218 17.32 11.82 0.53
N LEU A 219 16.72 10.66 0.26
CA LEU A 219 16.46 9.65 1.27
C LEU A 219 17.74 8.95 1.74
N ALA A 220 18.66 8.65 0.83
CA ALA A 220 19.89 7.91 1.13
C ALA A 220 20.82 8.67 2.10
N ARG A 221 20.79 10.01 2.09
CA ARG A 221 21.58 10.85 3.00
C ARG A 221 21.27 10.61 4.49
N GLY A 222 20.01 10.34 4.81
CA GLY A 222 19.53 10.13 6.18
C GLY A 222 19.09 8.69 6.46
N ALA A 223 19.23 7.78 5.50
CA ALA A 223 18.80 6.40 5.63
C ALA A 223 19.58 5.66 6.72
N VAL A 224 18.89 4.81 7.45
CA VAL A 224 19.49 3.96 8.48
C VAL A 224 19.85 2.63 7.85
N ARG A 225 21.08 2.16 8.12
CA ARG A 225 21.57 0.87 7.64
C ARG A 225 21.20 -0.24 8.62
N PHE A 226 20.60 -1.30 8.09
CA PHE A 226 20.29 -2.52 8.82
C PHE A 226 21.01 -3.71 8.16
N LYS A 227 21.47 -4.67 8.97
CA LYS A 227 21.89 -5.98 8.45
C LYS A 227 20.71 -6.95 8.50
N VAL A 228 20.29 -7.43 7.33
CA VAL A 228 19.20 -8.40 7.17
C VAL A 228 19.52 -9.36 6.04
N TYR A 229 19.22 -10.65 6.23
CA TYR A 229 19.44 -11.73 5.27
C TYR A 229 20.89 -11.77 4.74
N GLY A 230 21.87 -11.49 5.61
CA GLY A 230 23.28 -11.40 5.25
C GLY A 230 23.68 -10.19 4.39
N THR A 231 22.78 -9.23 4.16
CA THR A 231 22.99 -8.04 3.32
C THR A 231 22.85 -6.74 4.10
N ASP A 232 23.52 -5.69 3.64
CA ASP A 232 23.31 -4.33 4.14
C ASP A 232 22.11 -3.69 3.41
N LEU A 233 21.07 -3.33 4.15
CA LEU A 233 19.85 -2.70 3.66
C LEU A 233 19.75 -1.27 4.16
N LEU A 234 19.57 -0.32 3.24
CA LEU A 234 19.20 1.05 3.58
C LEU A 234 17.69 1.17 3.72
N ALA A 235 17.22 1.71 4.83
CA ALA A 235 15.81 2.03 5.04
C ALA A 235 15.65 3.51 5.40
N ALA A 236 14.64 4.16 4.84
CA ALA A 236 14.32 5.55 5.15
C ALA A 236 14.11 5.70 6.68
N ARG A 237 14.63 6.78 7.25
CA ARG A 237 14.36 7.12 8.65
C ARG A 237 12.89 7.49 8.83
N LEU A 238 12.39 7.36 10.06
CA LEU A 238 10.98 7.54 10.36
C LEU A 238 10.49 8.96 10.02
N GLU A 239 11.35 9.96 10.18
CA GLU A 239 11.11 11.36 9.82
C GLU A 239 10.81 11.53 8.33
N ASP A 240 11.55 10.84 7.45
CA ASP A 240 11.34 10.93 6.00
C ASP A 240 10.08 10.17 5.57
N ILE A 241 9.76 9.05 6.23
CA ILE A 241 8.51 8.32 6.01
C ILE A 241 7.32 9.17 6.42
N ILE A 242 7.40 9.85 7.57
CA ILE A 242 6.37 10.80 8.05
C ILE A 242 6.22 11.94 7.04
N ARG A 243 7.33 12.58 6.64
CA ARG A 243 7.34 13.66 5.63
C ARG A 243 6.63 13.22 4.35
N SER A 244 6.90 12.00 3.89
CA SER A 244 6.29 11.50 2.66
C SER A 244 4.79 11.21 2.79
N LYS A 245 4.39 10.57 3.90
CA LYS A 245 2.98 10.28 4.20
C LYS A 245 2.14 11.54 4.40
N GLU A 246 2.71 12.59 5.02
CA GLU A 246 2.06 13.89 5.18
C GLU A 246 1.81 14.57 3.83
N ALA A 247 2.80 14.56 2.95
CA ALA A 247 2.68 15.11 1.61
C ALA A 247 1.66 14.32 0.75
N ALA A 248 1.61 13.00 0.86
CA ALA A 248 0.65 12.16 0.15
C ALA A 248 -0.80 12.33 0.67
N GLY A 249 -0.97 12.51 1.99
CA GLY A 249 -2.24 12.92 2.60
C GLY A 249 -3.39 11.92 2.53
N ARG A 250 -3.12 10.64 2.16
CA ARG A 250 -4.13 9.58 2.06
C ARG A 250 -4.77 9.29 3.44
N PRO A 251 -6.02 8.80 3.50
CA PRO A 251 -6.70 8.53 4.77
C PRO A 251 -5.91 7.64 5.74
N GLN A 252 -5.29 6.56 5.25
CA GLN A 252 -4.45 5.66 6.05
C GLN A 252 -3.15 6.34 6.50
N ASP A 253 -2.52 7.13 5.62
CA ASP A 253 -1.28 7.86 5.93
C ASP A 253 -1.47 8.81 7.12
N ARG A 254 -2.62 9.49 7.22
CA ARG A 254 -2.92 10.37 8.37
C ARG A 254 -2.91 9.62 9.70
N GLN A 255 -3.40 8.38 9.69
CA GLN A 255 -3.42 7.55 10.89
C GLN A 255 -2.02 7.06 11.26
N ASP A 256 -1.26 6.61 10.26
CA ASP A 256 0.11 6.15 10.42
C ASP A 256 1.02 7.26 10.95
N VAL A 257 0.90 8.48 10.40
CA VAL A 257 1.67 9.65 10.83
C VAL A 257 1.46 9.96 12.31
N VAL A 258 0.23 9.86 12.83
CA VAL A 258 -0.05 10.06 14.26
C VAL A 258 0.76 9.08 15.11
N LEU A 259 0.76 7.80 14.71
CA LEU A 259 1.46 6.75 15.44
C LEU A 259 2.99 6.92 15.33
N MET A 260 3.51 7.19 14.14
CA MET A 260 4.95 7.37 13.89
C MET A 260 5.52 8.60 14.62
N ARG A 261 4.76 9.71 14.69
CA ARG A 261 5.17 10.88 15.49
C ARG A 261 5.25 10.56 16.97
N GLU A 262 4.35 9.74 17.48
CA GLU A 262 4.38 9.29 18.87
C GLU A 262 5.55 8.32 19.13
N MET A 263 5.89 7.45 18.17
CA MET A 263 7.10 6.63 18.23
C MET A 263 8.37 7.48 18.34
N LEU A 264 8.48 8.56 17.56
CA LEU A 264 9.63 9.47 17.63
C LEU A 264 9.79 10.11 19.01
N LYS A 265 8.69 10.52 19.65
CA LYS A 265 8.72 11.10 21.00
C LYS A 265 9.19 10.11 22.08
N ARG A 266 8.90 8.82 21.88
CA ARG A 266 9.23 7.75 22.84
C ARG A 266 10.60 7.12 22.61
N ARG A 267 11.31 7.49 21.54
CA ARG A 267 12.68 7.01 21.33
C ARG A 267 13.59 7.56 22.44
N PRO A 268 14.36 6.69 23.12
CA PRO A 268 15.40 7.18 24.00
C PRO A 268 16.39 8.03 23.19
N ARG A 269 16.77 9.19 23.76
CA ARG A 269 17.78 10.08 23.18
C ARG A 269 19.15 9.42 23.16
#